data_AF-A0A1F4UJR5-F1
#
_entry.id   AF-A0A1F4UJR5-F1
#
_cell.length_a   1.000
_cell.length_b   1.000
_cell.length_c   1.000
_cell.angle_alpha   90.00
_cell.angle_beta   90.00
_cell.angle_gamma   90.00
#
_symmetry.space_group_name_H-M   'P 1'
#
loop_
_entity.id
_entity.type
_entity.pdbx_description
1 polymer ?
#
loop_
_entity_poly.entity_id
_entity_poly.type
_entity_poly.pdbx_seq_one_letter_code
_entity_poly.pdbx_strand_id
1 'polypeptide(L)' 'GFLGARATHGQSDKQRSAGAIGGQTPGRVFKGKKMAGRHGNKRVTVKGIKIVEVDKQKNNLFISGPV' A
#
# COMPACT_ATOMS: atom_id res chain seq x y z
N GLY A 1 -1.01 -6.96 0.19
CA GLY A 1 0.28 -6.97 0.90
C GLY A 1 0.99 -8.29 0.64
N PHE A 2 2.14 -8.53 1.27
CA PHE A 2 2.72 -9.88 1.29
C PHE A 2 1.95 -10.77 2.26
N LEU A 3 1.90 -12.08 2.00
CA LEU A 3 1.14 -13.05 2.81
C LEU A 3 1.86 -13.46 4.11
N GLY A 4 3.19 -13.30 4.19
CA GLY A 4 4.00 -13.73 5.32
C GLY A 4 4.34 -15.22 5.32
N ALA A 5 5.16 -15.65 6.28
CA ALA A 5 5.46 -17.05 6.54
C ALA A 5 4.49 -17.64 7.58
N ARG A 6 4.41 -18.98 7.65
CA ARG A 6 3.59 -19.69 8.65
C ARG A 6 3.98 -19.26 10.07
N ALA A 7 3.00 -19.18 10.96
CA ALA A 7 3.25 -18.85 12.37
C ALA A 7 3.81 -20.03 13.18
N THR A 8 3.49 -21.27 12.79
CA THR A 8 3.83 -22.51 13.51
C THR A 8 4.64 -23.46 12.62
N HIS A 9 4.87 -24.70 13.09
CA HIS A 9 5.70 -25.73 12.44
C HIS A 9 7.17 -25.34 12.28
N GLY A 10 7.80 -24.87 13.37
CA GLY A 10 9.24 -24.61 13.41
C GLY A 10 9.69 -23.31 12.73
N GLN A 11 8.76 -22.41 12.39
CA GLN A 11 9.11 -21.07 11.94
C GLN A 11 9.57 -20.22 13.13
N SER A 12 10.80 -19.69 13.07
CA SER A 12 11.41 -18.87 14.13
C SER A 12 10.91 -17.42 14.11
N ASP A 13 11.54 -16.54 13.32
CA ASP A 13 11.42 -15.07 13.40
C ASP A 13 11.02 -14.41 12.08
N LYS A 14 10.62 -15.21 11.07
CA LYS A 14 10.42 -14.76 9.68
C LYS A 14 8.96 -14.64 9.28
N GLN A 15 8.02 -14.65 10.22
CA GLN A 15 6.57 -14.58 9.95
C GLN A 15 6.21 -13.38 9.08
N ARG A 16 6.89 -12.23 9.28
CA ARG A 16 6.67 -10.99 8.52
C ARG A 16 7.78 -10.67 7.52
N SER A 17 8.68 -11.62 7.25
CA SER A 17 9.78 -11.40 6.31
C SER A 17 9.29 -11.25 4.86
N ALA A 18 10.10 -10.60 4.02
CA ALA A 18 9.80 -10.42 2.61
C ALA A 18 9.96 -11.70 1.76
N GLY A 19 10.56 -12.76 2.32
CA GLY A 19 10.96 -13.95 1.57
C GLY A 19 12.11 -13.68 0.59
N ALA A 20 12.19 -14.47 -0.47
CA ALA A 20 13.24 -14.33 -1.48
C ALA A 20 13.02 -13.07 -2.35
N ILE A 21 14.10 -12.29 -2.55
CA ILE A 21 14.06 -11.01 -3.26
C ILE A 21 14.59 -11.05 -4.69
N GLY A 22 15.32 -12.11 -5.07
CA GLY A 22 15.94 -12.28 -6.40
C GLY A 22 16.39 -13.73 -6.65
N GLY A 23 16.91 -13.98 -7.84
CA GLY A 23 17.46 -15.28 -8.27
C GLY A 23 18.90 -15.16 -8.76
N GLN A 24 19.56 -16.30 -8.98
CA GLN A 24 20.98 -16.38 -9.31
C GLN A 24 21.36 -15.64 -10.60
N THR A 25 20.56 -15.74 -11.66
CA THR A 25 20.71 -14.94 -12.89
C THR A 25 19.53 -13.98 -12.95
N PRO A 26 19.72 -12.64 -13.00
CA PRO A 26 20.92 -11.87 -13.38
C PRO A 26 21.87 -11.46 -12.22
N GLY A 27 21.84 -12.14 -11.06
CA GLY A 27 22.75 -11.85 -9.94
C GLY A 27 22.47 -10.52 -9.22
N ARG A 28 21.33 -9.90 -9.50
CA ARG A 28 20.90 -8.64 -8.87
C ARG A 28 19.40 -8.62 -8.66
N VAL A 29 18.95 -7.75 -7.75
CA VAL A 29 17.52 -7.46 -7.59
C VAL A 29 17.05 -6.54 -8.72
N PHE A 30 15.87 -6.81 -9.28
CA PHE A 30 15.26 -5.96 -10.29
C PHE A 30 14.83 -4.60 -9.70
N LYS A 31 14.99 -3.53 -10.48
CA LYS A 31 14.56 -2.18 -10.09
C LYS A 31 13.05 -2.17 -9.88
N GLY A 32 12.59 -1.50 -8.82
CA GLY A 32 11.16 -1.41 -8.46
C GLY A 32 10.61 -2.62 -7.70
N LYS A 33 11.45 -3.60 -7.31
CA LYS A 33 11.03 -4.70 -6.42
C LYS A 33 10.48 -4.12 -5.11
N LYS A 34 9.26 -4.53 -4.73
CA LYS A 34 8.61 -4.11 -3.48
C LYS A 34 9.42 -4.60 -2.27
N MET A 35 9.79 -3.67 -1.38
CA MET A 35 10.54 -3.91 -0.15
C MET A 35 9.97 -3.06 1.00
N ALA A 36 10.44 -3.30 2.22
CA ALA A 36 10.12 -2.45 3.36
C ALA A 36 10.66 -1.02 3.14
N GLY A 37 9.93 -0.02 3.63
CA GLY A 37 10.30 1.38 3.46
C GLY A 37 9.19 2.31 3.93
N ARG A 38 9.36 3.61 3.67
CA ARG A 38 8.38 4.64 4.03
C ARG A 38 7.09 4.44 3.23
N HIS A 39 5.98 4.30 3.95
CA HIS A 39 4.64 4.27 3.39
C HIS A 39 3.89 5.57 3.74
N GLY A 40 2.99 6.02 2.87
CA GLY A 40 2.24 7.26 3.07
C GLY A 40 3.03 8.53 2.73
N ASN A 41 2.52 9.69 3.18
CA ASN A 41 3.06 11.04 2.93
C ASN A 41 3.42 11.30 1.45
N LYS A 42 2.53 10.90 0.55
CA LYS A 42 2.61 11.14 -0.89
C LYS A 42 1.33 11.83 -1.33
N ARG A 43 1.41 12.68 -2.36
CA ARG A 43 0.22 13.27 -3.00
C ARG A 43 -0.54 12.15 -3.71
N VAL A 44 -1.81 11.97 -3.36
CA VAL A 44 -2.72 11.01 -4.00
C VAL A 44 -3.90 11.79 -4.58
N THR A 45 -4.40 11.34 -5.72
CA THR A 45 -5.60 11.90 -6.35
C THR A 45 -6.62 10.79 -6.49
N VAL A 46 -7.77 10.96 -5.86
CA VAL A 46 -8.93 10.08 -6.01
C VAL A 46 -9.82 10.67 -7.10
N LYS A 47 -10.14 9.88 -8.12
CA LYS A 47 -10.93 10.32 -9.29
C LYS A 47 -12.34 9.75 -9.20
N GLY A 48 -13.31 10.46 -9.80
CA GLY A 48 -14.69 9.97 -9.92
C GLY A 48 -15.52 10.05 -8.63
N ILE A 49 -15.16 10.96 -7.72
CA ILE A 49 -15.96 11.19 -6.51
C ILE A 49 -17.24 11.93 -6.89
N LYS A 50 -18.39 11.40 -6.46
CA LYS A 50 -19.69 12.02 -6.67
C LYS A 50 -19.93 13.13 -5.65
N ILE A 51 -20.42 14.27 -6.13
CA ILE A 51 -20.90 15.38 -5.29
C ILE A 51 -22.33 15.05 -4.87
N VAL A 52 -22.58 15.02 -3.57
CA VAL A 52 -23.89 14.70 -2.98
C VAL A 52 -24.70 15.98 -2.81
N GLU A 53 -24.08 17.04 -2.28
CA GLU A 53 -24.75 18.31 -1.99
C GLU A 53 -23.75 19.47 -2.00
N VAL A 54 -24.24 20.67 -2.33
CA VAL A 54 -23.47 21.92 -2.32
C VAL A 54 -24.22 22.97 -1.51
N ASP A 55 -23.71 23.30 -0.32
CA ASP A 55 -24.22 24.40 0.51
C ASP A 55 -23.40 25.67 0.24
N LYS A 56 -23.96 26.57 -0.58
CA LYS A 56 -23.33 27.84 -0.97
C LYS A 56 -23.34 28.89 0.15
N GLN A 57 -24.20 28.77 1.16
CA GLN A 57 -24.26 29.74 2.25
C GLN A 57 -23.11 29.51 3.24
N LYS A 58 -22.76 28.24 3.46
CA LYS A 58 -21.67 27.83 4.36
C LYS A 58 -20.37 27.51 3.64
N ASN A 59 -20.33 27.61 2.31
CA ASN A 59 -19.20 27.20 1.46
C ASN A 59 -18.78 25.74 1.67
N ASN A 60 -19.75 24.85 1.88
CA ASN A 60 -19.50 23.43 2.13
C ASN A 60 -19.80 22.59 0.89
N LEU A 61 -18.95 21.58 0.65
CA LEU A 61 -19.12 20.59 -0.41
C LEU A 61 -19.22 19.20 0.21
N PHE A 62 -20.35 18.53 0.03
CA PHE A 62 -20.54 17.16 0.48
C PHE A 62 -20.23 16.20 -0.64
N ILE A 63 -19.32 15.27 -0.38
CA ILE A 63 -18.85 14.28 -1.34
C ILE A 63 -19.12 12.87 -0.80
N SER A 64 -19.42 11.94 -1.70
CA SER A 64 -19.61 10.54 -1.31
C SER A 64 -18.27 9.81 -1.28
N GLY A 65 -17.85 9.37 -0.08
CA GLY A 65 -16.69 8.50 0.10
C GLY A 65 -15.51 9.14 0.81
N PRO A 66 -14.41 8.40 0.96
CA PRO A 66 -13.22 8.86 1.69
C PRO A 66 -12.36 9.81 0.84
N VAL A 67 -11.84 10.86 1.47
CA VAL A 67 -10.80 11.77 0.97
C VAL A 67 -9.68 11.87 1.99
#